data_AF-A0A1B0F0A9-F1
#
_entry.id   AF-A0A1B0F0A9-F1
#
_cell.length_a   1.000
_cell.length_b   1.000
_cell.length_c   1.000
_cell.angle_alpha   90.00
_cell.angle_beta   90.00
_cell.angle_gamma   90.00
#
_symmetry.space_group_name_H-M   'P 1'
#
loop_
_entity.id
_entity.type
_entity.pdbx_description
1 polymer ?
#
loop_
_entity_poly.entity_id
_entity_poly.type
_entity_poly.pdbx_seq_one_letter_code
_entity_poly.pdbx_strand_id
1 'polypeptide(L)'
;MSYSDPRESHINDVTNDSTAAILSMVPPVFHKFLTAKAKNVSHDHNGSASSGGEMQFHSPNISEMKRAIFRYNEMQNVINEDIFGPLQNDSVIIVVQV
;
A
#
# COMPACT_ATOMS: atom_id res chain seq x y z
N MET A 1 16.35 -34.45 5.50
CA MET A 1 17.09 -33.35 4.84
C MET A 1 16.09 -32.25 4.53
N SER A 2 16.09 -31.15 5.29
CA SER A 2 15.29 -29.96 4.96
C SER A 2 16.15 -29.10 4.03
N TYR A 3 15.68 -28.87 2.81
CA TYR A 3 16.35 -27.98 1.86
C TYR A 3 15.89 -26.57 2.16
N SER A 4 16.73 -25.80 2.85
CA SER A 4 16.55 -24.35 2.99
C SER A 4 16.67 -23.72 1.59
N ASP A 5 15.62 -23.02 1.15
CA ASP A 5 15.60 -22.37 -0.16
C ASP A 5 16.47 -21.10 -0.11
N PRO A 6 17.57 -21.00 -0.90
CA PRO A 6 18.45 -19.83 -0.91
C PRO A 6 17.77 -18.54 -1.42
N ARG A 7 16.53 -18.61 -1.91
CA ARG A 7 15.73 -17.44 -2.28
C ARG A 7 15.15 -16.71 -1.07
N GLU A 8 15.02 -17.38 0.08
CA GLU A 8 14.40 -16.80 1.29
C GLU A 8 15.36 -15.83 2.01
N SER A 9 16.67 -16.08 1.96
CA SER A 9 17.68 -15.17 2.52
C SER A 9 17.80 -13.87 1.72
N HIS A 10 17.77 -13.95 0.38
CA HIS A 10 17.89 -12.78 -0.49
C HIS A 10 16.73 -11.78 -0.35
N ILE A 11 15.53 -12.21 0.02
CA ILE A 11 14.38 -11.32 0.22
C ILE A 11 14.52 -10.49 1.51
N ASN A 12 15.13 -11.07 2.55
CA ASN A 12 15.37 -10.38 3.82
C ASN A 12 16.46 -9.30 3.71
N ASP A 13 17.48 -9.53 2.88
CA ASP A 13 18.54 -8.54 2.66
C ASP A 13 18.04 -7.32 1.85
N VAL A 14 17.24 -7.54 0.81
CA VAL A 14 16.67 -6.45 -0.03
C VAL A 14 15.68 -5.59 0.75
N THR A 15 14.91 -6.19 1.65
CA THR A 15 13.95 -5.47 2.50
C THR A 15 14.65 -4.61 3.56
N ASN A 16 15.77 -5.09 4.11
CA ASN A 16 16.58 -4.33 5.05
C ASN A 16 17.26 -3.12 4.39
N ASP A 17 17.85 -3.31 3.21
CA ASP A 17 18.54 -2.25 2.47
C ASP A 17 17.59 -1.12 2.03
N SER A 18 16.40 -1.51 1.55
CA SER A 18 15.35 -0.55 1.17
C SER A 18 14.85 0.25 2.38
N THR A 19 14.75 -0.37 3.55
CA THR A 19 14.31 0.30 4.79
C THR A 19 15.34 1.32 5.27
N ALA A 20 16.63 0.96 5.24
CA ALA A 20 17.71 1.86 5.60
C ALA A 20 17.80 3.06 4.65
N ALA A 21 17.66 2.82 3.34
CA ALA A 21 17.62 3.87 2.34
C ALA A 21 16.47 4.86 2.60
N ILE A 22 15.24 4.37 2.85
CA ILE A 22 14.08 5.22 3.15
C ILE A 22 14.31 6.05 4.42
N LEU A 23 14.84 5.46 5.49
CA LEU A 23 15.11 6.17 6.74
C LEU A 23 16.18 7.26 6.57
N SER A 24 17.15 7.08 5.67
CA SER A 24 18.19 8.08 5.41
C SER A 24 17.67 9.34 4.69
N MET A 25 16.57 9.23 3.96
CA MET A 25 16.00 10.32 3.14
C MET A 25 14.92 11.12 3.86
N VAL A 26 14.49 10.67 5.04
CA VAL A 26 13.38 11.27 5.79
C VAL A 26 13.88 11.82 7.12
N PRO A 27 13.47 13.03 7.54
CA PRO A 27 13.82 13.58 8.85
C PRO A 27 13.47 12.63 10.02
N PRO A 28 14.31 12.53 11.08
CA PRO A 28 14.15 11.53 12.14
C PRO A 28 12.80 11.53 12.85
N VAL A 29 12.13 12.70 12.94
CA VAL A 29 10.82 12.84 13.60
C VAL A 29 9.72 11.97 12.93
N PHE A 30 9.89 11.64 11.65
CA PHE A 30 8.91 10.86 10.89
C PHE A 30 9.19 9.35 10.88
N HIS A 31 10.36 8.89 11.36
CA HIS A 31 10.74 7.47 11.34
C HIS A 31 9.71 6.57 12.03
N LYS A 32 9.09 7.03 13.12
CA LYS A 32 8.04 6.28 13.86
C LYS A 32 6.77 5.96 13.06
N PHE A 33 6.53 6.68 11.97
CA PHE A 33 5.38 6.45 11.09
C PHE A 33 5.71 5.53 9.91
N LEU A 34 7.01 5.32 9.64
CA LEU A 34 7.52 4.46 8.57
C LEU A 34 7.83 3.05 9.05
N THR A 35 7.88 2.83 10.37
CA THR A 35 8.01 1.49 10.96
C THR A 35 6.67 0.76 10.91
N ALA A 36 6.62 -0.40 10.27
CA ALA A 36 5.47 -1.27 10.29
C ALA A 36 5.11 -1.64 11.74
N LYS A 37 3.91 -1.28 12.19
CA LYS A 37 3.39 -1.77 13.48
C LYS A 37 2.91 -3.20 13.31
N ALA A 38 3.24 -4.06 14.28
CA ALA A 38 2.67 -5.40 14.36
C ALA A 38 1.14 -5.31 14.31
N LYS A 39 0.51 -6.04 13.38
CA LYS A 39 -0.95 -6.10 13.26
C LYS A 39 -1.52 -6.67 14.55
N ASN A 40 -2.28 -5.87 15.30
CA ASN A 40 -3.12 -6.39 16.38
C ASN A 40 -4.25 -7.21 15.76
N VAL A 41 -4.21 -8.53 15.93
CA VAL A 41 -5.29 -9.43 15.55
C VAL A 41 -6.38 -9.35 16.63
N SER A 42 -7.34 -8.46 16.46
CA SER A 42 -8.60 -8.52 17.21
C SER A 42 -9.60 -9.34 16.39
N HIS A 43 -9.66 -10.64 16.68
CA HIS A 43 -10.79 -11.48 16.31
C HIS A 43 -11.88 -11.24 17.36
N ASP A 44 -13.01 -10.60 17.01
CA ASP A 44 -14.27 -10.97 17.64
C ASP A 44 -15.55 -10.49 16.91
N HIS A 45 -16.55 -11.36 17.04
CA HIS A 45 -17.92 -11.32 16.54
C HIS A 45 -18.76 -10.16 17.11
N ASN A 46 -19.74 -9.63 16.34
CA ASN A 46 -21.18 -9.81 16.61
C ASN A 46 -22.05 -8.94 15.67
N GLY A 47 -23.18 -9.49 15.21
CA GLY A 47 -24.08 -8.90 14.22
C GLY A 47 -25.20 -8.02 14.78
N SER A 48 -25.98 -7.44 13.86
CA SER A 48 -27.43 -7.17 13.99
C SER A 48 -27.99 -6.77 12.63
N ALA A 49 -29.00 -7.52 12.17
CA ALA A 49 -29.80 -7.20 11.00
C ALA A 49 -30.84 -6.12 11.36
N SER A 50 -31.00 -5.10 10.51
CA SER A 50 -32.20 -4.25 10.50
C SER A 50 -32.51 -3.78 9.07
N SER A 51 -33.74 -4.12 8.66
CA SER A 51 -34.45 -3.82 7.41
C SER A 51 -34.16 -2.47 6.74
N GLY A 52 -33.96 -2.47 5.42
CA GLY A 52 -34.08 -1.27 4.59
C GLY A 52 -33.49 -1.39 3.19
N GLY A 53 -34.33 -1.76 2.22
CA GLY A 53 -33.99 -1.79 0.80
C GLY A 53 -33.24 -3.05 0.39
N GLU A 54 -33.56 -3.59 -0.78
CA GLU A 54 -32.68 -4.55 -1.44
C GLU A 54 -31.30 -3.89 -1.55
N MET A 55 -30.39 -4.26 -0.65
CA MET A 55 -28.96 -4.19 -0.88
C MET A 55 -28.73 -5.14 -2.04
N GLN A 56 -28.98 -4.63 -3.24
CA GLN A 56 -28.55 -5.19 -4.50
C GLN A 56 -27.02 -5.20 -4.35
N PHE A 57 -26.51 -6.27 -3.73
CA PHE A 57 -25.11 -6.65 -3.77
C PHE A 57 -24.83 -6.77 -5.26
N HIS A 58 -24.46 -5.64 -5.86
CA HIS A 58 -23.95 -5.62 -7.20
C HIS A 58 -22.73 -6.49 -7.12
N SER A 59 -22.85 -7.70 -7.65
CA SER A 59 -21.71 -8.55 -7.88
C SER A 59 -20.67 -7.66 -8.56
N PRO A 60 -19.46 -7.53 -7.99
CA PRO A 60 -18.51 -6.54 -8.46
C PRO A 60 -18.28 -6.76 -9.96
N ASN A 61 -18.69 -5.79 -10.78
CA ASN A 61 -18.63 -5.92 -12.23
C ASN A 61 -17.16 -5.82 -12.65
N ILE A 62 -16.54 -6.96 -12.89
CA ILE A 62 -15.11 -7.06 -13.21
C ILE A 62 -14.75 -6.18 -14.41
N SER A 63 -15.62 -6.09 -15.42
CA SER A 63 -15.39 -5.26 -16.61
C SER A 63 -15.36 -3.77 -16.25
N GLU A 64 -16.24 -3.34 -15.35
CA GLU A 64 -16.28 -1.97 -14.86
C GLU A 64 -15.07 -1.65 -13.98
N MET A 65 -14.68 -2.56 -13.09
CA MET A 65 -13.47 -2.41 -12.26
C MET A 65 -12.21 -2.29 -13.13
N LYS A 66 -12.04 -3.15 -14.14
CA LYS A 66 -10.91 -3.08 -15.08
C LYS A 66 -10.90 -1.75 -15.84
N ARG A 67 -12.07 -1.29 -16.30
CA ARG A 67 -12.21 0.00 -16.98
C ARG A 67 -11.87 1.17 -16.04
N ALA A 68 -12.28 1.10 -14.77
CA ALA A 68 -11.95 2.10 -13.78
C ALA A 68 -10.44 2.12 -13.51
N ILE A 69 -9.81 0.97 -13.28
CA ILE A 69 -8.35 0.86 -13.07
C ILE A 69 -7.59 1.47 -14.25
N PHE A 70 -7.97 1.12 -15.49
CA PHE A 70 -7.32 1.68 -16.68
C PHE A 70 -7.41 3.20 -16.72
N ARG A 71 -8.61 3.76 -16.50
CA ARG A 71 -8.80 5.22 -16.44
C ARG A 71 -7.97 5.88 -15.34
N TYR A 72 -7.92 5.27 -14.14
CA TYR A 72 -7.12 5.80 -13.04
C TYR A 72 -5.63 5.81 -13.36
N ASN A 73 -5.12 4.76 -13.99
CA ASN A 73 -3.71 4.68 -14.39
C ASN A 73 -3.37 5.67 -15.51
N GLU A 74 -4.27 5.89 -16.47
CA GLU A 74 -4.07 6.84 -17.57
C GLU A 74 -4.00 8.30 -17.10
N MET A 75 -4.74 8.66 -16.06
CA MET A 75 -4.73 10.03 -15.55
C MET A 75 -3.37 10.45 -14.98
N GLN A 76 -2.55 9.49 -14.50
CA GLN A 76 -1.25 9.74 -13.87
C GLN A 76 -1.30 10.91 -12.85
N ASN A 77 -2.35 10.95 -12.04
CA ASN A 77 -2.62 12.08 -11.16
C ASN A 77 -1.58 12.17 -10.02
N VAL A 78 -0.91 13.32 -9.90
CA VAL A 78 0.01 13.62 -8.80
C VAL A 78 -0.76 14.38 -7.73
N ILE A 79 -0.74 13.87 -6.49
CA ILE A 79 -1.53 14.44 -5.39
C ILE A 79 -0.65 15.43 -4.60
N ASN A 80 -1.26 16.49 -4.07
CA ASN A 80 -0.64 17.54 -3.24
C ASN A 80 0.36 18.47 -3.96
N GLU A 81 0.31 18.56 -5.29
CA GLU A 81 1.14 19.53 -6.02
C GLU A 81 0.80 20.99 -5.67
N ASP A 82 -0.42 21.26 -5.17
CA ASP A 82 -0.85 22.58 -4.72
C ASP A 82 -0.12 23.05 -3.45
N ILE A 83 0.30 22.11 -2.60
CA ILE A 83 0.99 22.40 -1.33
C ILE A 83 2.52 22.37 -1.51
N PHE A 84 3.03 21.39 -2.26
CA PHE A 84 4.47 21.12 -2.36
C PHE A 84 5.09 21.56 -3.69
N GLY A 85 4.28 22.03 -4.64
CA GLY A 85 4.71 22.32 -6.00
C GLY A 85 4.77 21.07 -6.89
N PRO A 86 5.10 21.25 -8.18
CA PRO A 86 5.11 20.16 -9.14
C PRO A 86 6.23 19.15 -8.88
N LEU A 87 5.97 17.86 -9.19
CA LEU A 87 6.97 16.80 -9.06
C LEU A 87 8.18 17.06 -9.98
N GLN A 88 9.38 17.12 -9.40
CA GLN A 88 10.63 17.34 -10.14
C GLN A 88 11.20 16.01 -10.68
N ASN A 89 11.88 16.06 -11.82
CA ASN A 89 12.43 14.87 -12.50
C ASN A 89 13.58 14.19 -11.73
N ASP A 90 14.26 14.90 -10.84
CA ASP A 90 15.36 14.41 -10.00
C ASP A 90 14.89 14.00 -8.59
N SER A 91 13.57 13.92 -8.37
CA SER A 91 12.99 13.50 -7.09
C SER A 91 13.25 12.03 -6.81
N VAL A 92 13.46 11.70 -5.53
CA VAL A 92 13.46 10.29 -5.11
C VAL A 92 12.04 9.73 -5.15
N ILE A 93 11.89 8.56 -5.77
CA ILE A 93 10.63 7.84 -5.85
C ILE A 93 10.65 6.62 -4.91
N ILE A 94 9.59 6.47 -4.10
CA ILE A 94 9.37 5.31 -3.23
C ILE A 94 8.10 4.61 -3.72
N VAL A 95 8.20 3.31 -4.02
CA VAL A 95 7.06 2.49 -4.44
C VAL A 95 6.61 1.62 -3.28
N VAL A 96 5.33 1.72 -2.92
CA VAL A 96 4.71 0.89 -1.87
C VAL A 96 3.78 -0.13 -2.52
N GLN A 97 4.05 -1.42 -2.31
CA GLN A 97 3.14 -2.49 -2.69
C GLN A 97 2.11 -2.69 -1.56
N VAL A 98 0.82 -2.60 -1.90
CA VAL A 98 -0.31 -2.87 -1.01
C VAL A 98 -1.00 -4.19 -1.32
#